data_AF-A0A933HRU4-F1
#
_entry.id   AF-A0A933HRU4-F1
#
_cell.length_a   1.000
_cell.length_b   1.000
_cell.length_c   1.000
_cell.angle_alpha   90.00
_cell.angle_beta   90.00
_cell.angle_gamma   90.00
#
_symmetry.space_group_name_H-M   'P 1'
#
loop_
_entity.id
_entity.type
_entity.pdbx_description
1 polymer ?
#
loop_
_entity_poly.entity_id
_entity_poly.type
_entity_poly.pdbx_seq_one_letter_code
_entity_poly.pdbx_strand_id
1 'polypeptide(L)'
;MLETKGGVNLWLGNSPYTPYEFIRNVWKVGVREPMLNALVPSGGEGSPQDELQRDRAAYALALNYMRAEPLAVLARVPAKFADFWGMERSLVDVAEATRTGGGWNSPAKIGADLLGVVVYIFVMACGIAGLVYARDDVWKLLLGGFVLYFLAIHLTIFGDGRFHLPLIPIFAMYAGWLLVMRQRITYTLPRTGITATFIVLLLAVWVREAWVAWNVLRGG
;
A
#
# COMPACT_ATOMS: atom_id res chain seq x y z
N MET A 1 -25.27 -3.01 0.83
CA MET A 1 -24.80 -2.18 1.96
C MET A 1 -23.55 -1.47 1.49
N LEU A 2 -23.58 -0.15 1.35
CA LEU A 2 -22.40 0.65 1.00
C LEU A 2 -21.61 0.86 2.30
N GLU A 3 -20.52 0.12 2.47
CA GLU A 3 -19.67 0.27 3.65
C GLU A 3 -18.83 1.55 3.47
N THR A 4 -19.14 2.60 4.23
CA THR A 4 -18.44 3.89 4.13
C THR A 4 -17.35 3.93 5.19
N LYS A 5 -16.14 3.52 4.81
CA LYS A 5 -14.94 3.50 5.68
C LYS A 5 -13.95 4.62 5.37
N GLY A 6 -14.38 5.67 4.67
CA GLY A 6 -13.50 6.74 4.21
C GLY A 6 -12.88 7.53 5.37
N GLY A 7 -13.72 8.00 6.29
CA GLY A 7 -13.30 8.65 7.53
C GLY A 7 -12.52 7.74 8.45
N VAL A 8 -12.92 6.47 8.58
CA VAL A 8 -12.17 5.49 9.38
C VAL A 8 -10.76 5.29 8.83
N ASN A 9 -10.59 5.08 7.53
CA ASN A 9 -9.27 4.94 6.92
C ASN A 9 -8.45 6.23 7.06
N LEU A 10 -9.07 7.40 6.88
CA LEU A 10 -8.39 8.68 7.09
C LEU A 10 -7.88 8.81 8.53
N TRP A 11 -8.67 8.40 9.54
CA TRP A 11 -8.24 8.40 10.94
C TRP A 11 -7.13 7.39 11.22
N LEU A 12 -7.25 6.16 10.69
CA LEU A 12 -6.23 5.12 10.85
C LEU A 12 -4.86 5.54 10.33
N GLY A 13 -4.80 6.27 9.22
CA GLY A 13 -3.54 6.78 8.69
C GLY A 13 -3.10 8.13 9.26
N ASN A 14 -3.96 8.84 10.02
CA ASN A 14 -3.69 10.19 10.51
C ASN A 14 -4.23 10.39 11.93
N SER A 15 -3.66 9.65 12.90
CA SER A 15 -3.97 9.82 14.32
C SER A 15 -2.69 9.81 15.18
N PRO A 16 -2.77 10.21 16.46
CA PRO A 16 -1.67 10.05 17.41
C PRO A 16 -1.23 8.59 17.59
N TYR A 17 -2.13 7.64 17.29
CA TYR A 17 -1.93 6.20 17.46
C TYR A 17 -1.29 5.53 16.24
N THR A 18 -1.22 6.23 15.10
CA THR A 18 -0.67 5.69 13.86
C THR A 18 0.87 5.60 13.97
N PRO A 19 1.47 4.40 13.92
CA PRO A 19 2.92 4.22 14.03
C PRO A 19 3.64 4.79 12.81
N TYR A 20 4.93 5.10 12.96
CA TYR A 20 5.75 5.66 11.89
C TYR A 20 6.38 4.62 10.97
N GLU A 21 6.54 3.37 11.40
CA GLU A 21 7.32 2.37 10.65
C GLU A 21 6.45 1.39 9.84
N PHE A 22 5.32 0.94 10.42
CA PHE A 22 4.38 0.00 9.81
C PHE A 22 2.93 0.39 10.13
N ILE A 23 2.35 1.22 9.28
CA ILE A 23 1.00 1.76 9.45
C ILE A 23 -0.06 0.68 9.34
N ARG A 24 0.16 -0.36 8.53
CA ARG A 24 -0.75 -1.53 8.50
C ARG A 24 -0.89 -2.25 9.84
N ASN A 25 0.09 -2.13 10.75
CA ASN A 25 0.01 -2.76 12.07
C ASN A 25 -1.03 -2.11 12.98
N VAL A 26 -1.64 -0.98 12.60
CA VAL A 26 -2.76 -0.39 13.36
C VAL A 26 -3.90 -1.40 13.58
N TRP A 27 -4.07 -2.36 12.65
CA TRP A 27 -5.04 -3.46 12.80
C TRP A 27 -4.62 -4.54 13.80
N LYS A 28 -3.32 -4.63 14.14
CA LYS A 28 -2.73 -5.68 14.99
C LYS A 28 -2.38 -5.21 16.39
N VAL A 29 -1.91 -3.97 16.53
CA VAL A 29 -1.39 -3.43 17.81
C VAL A 29 -2.49 -2.97 18.76
N GLY A 30 -3.72 -3.48 18.61
CA GLY A 30 -4.84 -3.22 19.52
C GLY A 30 -5.22 -1.75 19.68
N VAL A 31 -4.73 -0.87 18.78
CA VAL A 31 -5.08 0.56 18.74
C VAL A 31 -6.37 0.80 17.97
N ARG A 32 -6.78 -0.15 17.14
CA ARG A 32 -8.06 -0.11 16.45
C ARG A 32 -9.19 0.04 17.47
N GLU A 33 -9.30 -0.82 18.47
CA GLU A 33 -10.41 -0.82 19.43
C GLU A 33 -10.49 0.48 20.23
N PRO A 34 -9.40 1.02 20.84
CA PRO A 34 -9.38 2.36 21.43
C PRO A 34 -9.78 3.47 20.43
N MET A 35 -9.28 3.42 19.19
CA MET A 35 -9.61 4.39 18.14
C MET A 35 -11.08 4.31 17.73
N LEU A 36 -11.68 3.12 17.74
CA LEU A 36 -13.08 2.91 17.39
C LEU A 36 -14.02 3.24 18.56
N ASN A 37 -13.61 2.96 19.79
CA ASN A 37 -14.35 3.31 21.00
C ASN A 37 -14.43 4.83 21.18
N ALA A 38 -13.42 5.59 20.71
CA ALA A 38 -13.49 7.05 20.65
C ALA A 38 -14.54 7.60 19.66
N LEU A 39 -15.10 6.75 18.78
CA LEU A 39 -16.03 7.16 17.72
C LEU A 39 -17.49 6.81 18.01
N VAL A 40 -17.78 6.03 19.05
CA VAL A 40 -19.13 5.53 19.34
C VAL A 40 -19.63 6.16 20.64
N PRO A 41 -20.66 7.02 20.61
CA PRO A 41 -21.40 7.40 21.81
C PRO A 41 -21.99 6.14 22.46
N SER A 42 -22.03 6.09 23.78
CA SER A 42 -22.31 4.92 24.64
C SER A 42 -23.71 4.26 24.49
N GLY A 43 -24.23 4.03 23.29
CA GLY A 43 -25.55 3.43 23.09
C GLY A 43 -25.80 2.91 21.68
N GLY A 44 -25.81 1.58 21.52
CA GLY A 44 -26.38 0.86 20.38
C GLY A 44 -25.37 0.46 19.31
N GLU A 45 -24.93 -0.80 19.31
CA GLU A 45 -24.24 -1.39 18.17
C GLU A 45 -25.27 -1.93 17.16
N GLY A 46 -25.19 -1.50 15.90
CA GLY A 46 -25.70 -2.29 14.76
C GLY A 46 -26.63 -1.60 13.77
N SER A 47 -26.95 -0.31 13.93
CA SER A 47 -27.75 0.41 12.93
C SER A 47 -26.87 1.00 11.81
N PRO A 48 -27.32 1.03 10.55
CA PRO A 48 -26.63 1.77 9.48
C PRO A 48 -26.43 3.26 9.77
N GLN A 49 -27.26 3.85 10.65
CA GLN A 49 -27.10 5.23 11.10
C GLN A 49 -25.86 5.39 11.99
N ASP A 50 -25.42 4.33 12.67
CA ASP A 50 -24.24 4.33 13.52
C ASP A 50 -22.95 4.29 12.69
N GLU A 51 -22.96 3.60 11.54
CA GLU A 51 -21.80 3.54 10.63
C GLU A 51 -21.48 4.92 10.03
N LEU A 52 -22.51 5.64 9.56
CA LEU A 52 -22.33 6.98 9.01
C LEU A 52 -21.88 8.00 10.07
N GLN A 53 -22.45 7.92 11.28
CA GLN A 53 -22.06 8.79 12.39
C GLN A 53 -20.60 8.54 12.80
N ARG A 54 -20.21 7.27 12.89
CA ARG A 54 -18.84 6.85 13.18
C ARG A 54 -17.86 7.31 12.11
N ASP A 55 -18.19 7.16 10.83
CA ASP A 55 -17.31 7.62 9.74
C ASP A 55 -17.14 9.15 9.76
N ARG A 56 -18.22 9.91 10.00
CA ARG A 56 -18.16 11.37 10.17
C ARG A 56 -17.32 11.78 11.38
N ALA A 57 -17.48 11.10 12.52
CA ALA A 57 -16.67 11.36 13.71
C ALA A 57 -15.18 11.08 13.44
N ALA A 58 -14.87 9.98 12.74
CA ALA A 58 -13.50 9.62 12.39
C ALA A 58 -12.87 10.64 11.45
N TYR A 59 -13.65 11.10 10.46
CA TYR A 59 -13.22 12.15 9.56
C TYR A 59 -12.92 13.46 10.29
N ALA A 60 -13.78 13.87 11.23
CA ALA A 60 -13.58 15.07 12.03
C ALA A 60 -12.33 14.97 12.91
N LEU A 61 -12.12 13.85 13.60
CA LEU A 61 -10.92 13.61 14.41
C LEU A 61 -9.65 13.64 13.55
N ALA A 62 -9.66 12.99 12.39
CA ALA A 62 -8.52 12.97 11.49
C ALA A 62 -8.17 14.36 10.99
N LEU A 63 -9.16 15.14 10.55
CA LEU A 63 -8.92 16.52 10.11
C LEU A 63 -8.40 17.41 11.25
N ASN A 64 -8.92 17.25 12.47
CA ASN A 64 -8.43 18.00 13.62
C ASN A 64 -6.97 17.67 13.92
N TYR A 65 -6.61 16.38 13.89
CA TYR A 65 -5.22 15.96 14.06
C TYR A 65 -4.32 16.43 12.93
N MET A 66 -4.74 16.32 11.67
CA MET A 66 -3.94 16.79 10.53
C MET A 66 -3.66 18.30 10.58
N ARG A 67 -4.59 19.10 11.09
CA ARG A 67 -4.38 20.54 11.30
C ARG A 67 -3.46 20.83 12.48
N ALA A 68 -3.57 20.07 13.56
CA ALA A 68 -2.74 20.25 14.74
C ALA A 68 -1.30 19.79 14.53
N GLU A 69 -1.10 18.70 13.77
CA GLU A 69 0.19 17.99 13.62
C GLU A 69 0.55 17.72 12.14
N PRO A 70 0.62 18.75 11.28
CA PRO A 70 0.83 18.56 9.84
C PRO A 70 2.17 17.89 9.51
N LEU A 71 3.22 18.19 10.28
CA LEU A 71 4.55 17.58 10.08
C LEU A 71 4.53 16.09 10.41
N ALA A 72 3.81 15.67 11.46
CA ALA A 72 3.65 14.26 11.80
C ALA A 72 2.91 13.48 10.71
N VAL A 73 1.92 14.12 10.05
CA VAL A 73 1.23 13.54 8.90
C VAL A 73 2.17 13.36 7.71
N LEU A 74 2.95 14.39 7.38
CA LEU A 74 3.93 14.33 6.28
C LEU A 74 5.04 13.30 6.55
N ALA A 75 5.52 13.21 7.79
CA ALA A 75 6.53 12.24 8.20
C ALA A 75 6.06 10.78 8.05
N ARG A 76 4.74 10.52 7.99
CA ARG A 76 4.16 9.19 7.77
C ARG A 76 4.02 8.81 6.30
N VAL A 77 4.11 9.76 5.37
CA VAL A 77 3.95 9.50 3.92
C VAL A 77 4.92 8.41 3.40
N PRO A 78 6.21 8.39 3.79
CA PRO A 78 7.12 7.31 3.36
C PRO A 78 6.67 5.92 3.83
N ALA A 79 6.14 5.81 5.04
CA ALA A 79 5.63 4.54 5.57
C ALA A 79 4.32 4.13 4.88
N LYS A 80 3.41 5.08 4.62
CA LYS A 80 2.20 4.81 3.82
C LYS A 80 2.55 4.35 2.41
N PHE A 81 3.57 4.96 1.79
CA PHE A 81 4.06 4.56 0.49
C PHE A 81 4.63 3.15 0.50
N ALA A 82 5.46 2.82 1.49
CA ALA A 82 6.05 1.50 1.63
C ALA A 82 4.99 0.43 1.94
N ASP A 83 3.99 0.74 2.76
CA ASP A 83 2.90 -0.19 3.06
C ASP A 83 1.96 -0.35 1.85
N PHE A 84 1.72 0.71 1.08
CA PHE A 84 0.90 0.66 -0.15
C PHE A 84 1.52 -0.25 -1.22
N TRP A 85 2.84 -0.16 -1.44
CA TRP A 85 3.55 -0.98 -2.43
C TRP A 85 4.12 -2.30 -1.90
N GLY A 86 3.94 -2.57 -0.61
CA GLY A 86 4.29 -3.84 0.02
C GLY A 86 3.50 -5.01 -0.56
N MET A 87 3.89 -6.23 -0.21
CA MET A 87 3.26 -7.47 -0.68
C MET A 87 1.81 -7.58 -0.17
N GLU A 88 0.88 -8.02 -1.04
CA GLU A 88 -0.58 -8.09 -0.76
C GLU A 88 -0.90 -8.91 0.50
N ARG A 89 -0.37 -10.13 0.58
CA ARG A 89 -0.24 -10.84 1.85
C ARG A 89 1.10 -10.44 2.39
N SER A 90 1.12 -9.68 3.46
CA SER A 90 2.39 -9.27 4.02
C SER A 90 3.23 -10.53 4.28
N LEU A 91 4.47 -10.52 3.80
CA LEU A 91 5.43 -11.57 4.17
C LEU A 91 5.54 -11.68 5.70
N VAL A 92 5.29 -10.58 6.42
CA VAL A 92 5.22 -10.52 7.88
C VAL A 92 4.02 -11.30 8.41
N ASP A 93 2.83 -11.15 7.84
CA ASP A 93 1.64 -11.90 8.24
C ASP A 93 1.82 -13.40 8.00
N VAL A 94 2.42 -13.76 6.86
CA VAL A 94 2.72 -15.15 6.54
C VAL A 94 3.80 -15.70 7.48
N ALA A 95 4.81 -14.92 7.83
CA ALA A 95 5.84 -15.28 8.80
C ALA A 95 5.26 -15.51 10.20
N GLU A 96 4.40 -14.59 10.69
CA GLU A 96 3.69 -14.75 11.97
C GLU A 96 2.81 -16.01 11.97
N ALA A 97 2.02 -16.21 10.91
CA ALA A 97 1.22 -17.41 10.74
C ALA A 97 2.09 -18.66 10.68
N THR A 98 3.31 -18.58 10.14
CA THR A 98 4.25 -19.72 10.10
C THR A 98 4.67 -20.12 11.51
N ARG A 99 4.92 -19.17 12.40
CA ARG A 99 5.25 -19.44 13.82
C ARG A 99 4.11 -20.14 14.57
N THR A 100 2.87 -19.86 14.20
CA THR A 100 1.68 -20.48 14.81
C THR A 100 1.17 -21.70 14.03
N GLY A 101 1.88 -22.15 12.99
CA GLY A 101 1.56 -23.36 12.21
C GLY A 101 0.59 -23.16 11.03
N GLY A 102 0.08 -21.95 10.79
CA GLY A 102 -0.85 -21.62 9.69
C GLY A 102 -0.20 -21.06 8.41
N GLY A 103 1.07 -20.68 8.46
CA GLY A 103 1.81 -20.02 7.37
C GLY A 103 2.46 -20.98 6.38
N TRP A 104 3.76 -20.81 6.11
CA TRP A 104 4.57 -21.65 5.24
C TRP A 104 4.80 -23.05 5.84
N ASN A 105 3.83 -23.93 5.64
CA ASN A 105 3.81 -25.29 6.20
C ASN A 105 4.08 -26.39 5.16
N SER A 106 4.23 -26.04 3.88
CA SER A 106 4.58 -26.98 2.81
C SER A 106 5.50 -26.34 1.77
N PRO A 107 6.40 -27.12 1.13
CA PRO A 107 7.25 -26.63 0.05
C PRO A 107 6.44 -26.07 -1.13
N ALA A 108 5.27 -26.66 -1.43
CA ALA A 108 4.41 -26.20 -2.52
C ALA A 108 3.87 -24.78 -2.27
N LYS A 109 3.43 -24.48 -1.03
CA LYS A 109 2.96 -23.13 -0.66
C LYS A 109 4.09 -22.10 -0.74
N ILE A 110 5.27 -22.45 -0.23
CA ILE A 110 6.46 -21.58 -0.33
C ILE A 110 6.79 -21.31 -1.80
N GLY A 111 6.80 -22.35 -2.63
CA GLY A 111 7.08 -22.22 -4.07
C GLY A 111 6.06 -21.34 -4.80
N ALA A 112 4.76 -21.49 -4.48
CA ALA A 112 3.70 -20.66 -5.05
C ALA A 112 3.83 -19.19 -4.64
N ASP A 113 4.08 -18.91 -3.36
CA ASP A 113 4.26 -17.55 -2.86
C ASP A 113 5.51 -16.88 -3.46
N LEU A 114 6.64 -17.61 -3.56
CA LEU A 114 7.86 -17.13 -4.20
C LEU A 114 7.64 -16.82 -5.68
N LEU A 115 6.94 -17.70 -6.41
CA LEU A 115 6.60 -17.46 -7.81
C LEU A 115 5.72 -16.21 -7.96
N GLY A 116 4.71 -16.05 -7.09
CA GLY A 116 3.86 -14.86 -7.06
C GLY A 116 4.67 -13.57 -6.85
N VAL A 117 5.61 -13.57 -5.90
CA VAL A 117 6.51 -12.45 -5.64
C VAL A 117 7.38 -12.13 -6.87
N VAL A 118 7.99 -13.14 -7.49
CA VAL A 118 8.84 -12.95 -8.68
C VAL A 118 8.04 -12.36 -9.85
N VAL A 119 6.84 -12.89 -10.10
CA VAL A 119 5.95 -12.39 -11.17
C VAL A 119 5.54 -10.95 -10.88
N TYR A 120 5.15 -10.64 -9.64
CA TYR A 120 4.78 -9.29 -9.24
C TYR A 120 5.95 -8.30 -9.43
N ILE A 121 7.14 -8.62 -8.92
CA ILE A 121 8.34 -7.78 -9.08
C ILE A 121 8.66 -7.54 -10.55
N PHE A 122 8.60 -8.60 -11.37
CA PHE A 122 8.85 -8.50 -12.81
C PHE A 122 7.84 -7.58 -13.50
N VAL A 123 6.54 -7.78 -13.25
CA VAL A 123 5.47 -6.96 -13.83
C VAL A 123 5.60 -5.50 -13.42
N MET A 124 5.89 -5.23 -12.14
CA MET A 124 6.06 -3.86 -11.64
C MET A 124 7.30 -3.18 -12.23
N ALA A 125 8.44 -3.87 -12.27
CA ALA A 125 9.66 -3.32 -12.85
C ALA A 125 9.50 -3.01 -14.36
N CYS A 126 8.95 -3.95 -15.13
CA CYS A 126 8.66 -3.73 -16.55
C CYS A 126 7.55 -2.70 -16.75
N GLY A 127 6.54 -2.66 -15.88
CA GLY A 127 5.44 -1.71 -15.97
C GLY A 127 5.89 -0.26 -15.73
N ILE A 128 6.75 -0.03 -14.75
CA ILE A 128 7.34 1.29 -14.48
C ILE A 128 8.21 1.73 -15.66
N ALA A 129 9.09 0.86 -16.14
CA ALA A 129 9.90 1.14 -17.32
C ALA A 129 9.00 1.44 -18.53
N GLY A 130 7.97 0.62 -18.77
CA GLY A 130 7.00 0.83 -19.82
C GLY A 130 6.28 2.17 -19.72
N LEU A 131 5.82 2.55 -18.53
CA LEU A 131 5.17 3.84 -18.28
C LEU A 131 6.12 5.02 -18.55
N VAL A 132 7.37 4.95 -18.11
CA VAL A 132 8.36 6.02 -18.34
C VAL A 132 8.71 6.17 -19.81
N TYR A 133 8.97 5.05 -20.51
CA TYR A 133 9.39 5.04 -21.91
C TYR A 133 8.26 5.15 -22.93
N ALA A 134 7.01 4.87 -22.53
CA ALA A 134 5.84 5.05 -23.38
C ALA A 134 5.80 6.45 -24.00
N ARG A 135 5.28 6.52 -25.22
CA ARG A 135 5.08 7.78 -25.93
C ARG A 135 4.14 8.68 -25.12
N ASP A 136 4.41 9.98 -25.16
CA ASP A 136 3.59 10.97 -24.48
C ASP A 136 2.31 11.23 -25.28
N ASP A 137 1.29 10.41 -25.01
CA ASP A 137 -0.02 10.47 -25.64
C ASP A 137 -1.16 10.56 -24.59
N VAL A 138 -2.40 10.67 -25.07
CA VAL A 138 -3.59 10.80 -24.22
C VAL A 138 -3.80 9.59 -23.30
N TRP A 139 -3.40 8.39 -23.74
CA TRP A 139 -3.56 7.17 -22.95
C TRP A 139 -2.55 7.15 -21.80
N LYS A 140 -1.31 7.59 -22.05
CA LYS A 140 -0.31 7.79 -21.00
C LYS A 140 -0.76 8.82 -19.96
N LEU A 141 -1.32 9.93 -20.41
CA LEU A 141 -1.85 10.94 -19.50
C LEU A 141 -3.00 10.38 -18.65
N LEU A 142 -3.94 9.66 -19.27
CA LEU A 142 -5.10 9.11 -18.58
C LEU A 142 -4.71 8.00 -17.57
N LEU A 143 -3.95 6.99 -18.01
CA LEU A 143 -3.58 5.86 -17.16
C LEU A 143 -2.53 6.25 -16.13
N GLY A 144 -1.50 7.00 -16.54
CA GLY A 144 -0.48 7.52 -15.62
C GLY A 144 -1.06 8.52 -14.64
N GLY A 145 -1.97 9.40 -15.09
CA GLY A 145 -2.71 10.32 -14.23
C GLY A 145 -3.59 9.59 -13.22
N PHE A 146 -4.28 8.51 -13.64
CA PHE A 146 -5.04 7.67 -12.73
C PHE A 146 -4.15 7.01 -11.67
N VAL A 147 -3.00 6.45 -12.05
CA VAL A 147 -2.02 5.87 -11.11
C VAL A 147 -1.57 6.91 -10.07
N LEU A 148 -1.22 8.12 -10.51
CA LEU A 148 -0.79 9.20 -9.62
C LEU A 148 -1.91 9.67 -8.70
N TYR A 149 -3.11 9.88 -9.24
CA TYR A 149 -4.30 10.26 -8.48
C TYR A 149 -4.64 9.22 -7.40
N PHE A 150 -4.67 7.95 -7.80
CA PHE A 150 -4.99 6.84 -6.91
C PHE A 150 -3.95 6.68 -5.80
N LEU A 151 -2.66 6.78 -6.14
CA LEU A 151 -1.57 6.78 -5.17
C LEU A 151 -1.70 7.97 -4.20
N ALA A 152 -1.91 9.19 -4.71
CA ALA A 152 -2.00 10.39 -3.87
C ALA A 152 -3.14 10.31 -2.84
N ILE A 153 -4.29 9.74 -3.23
CA ILE A 153 -5.38 9.47 -2.29
C ILE A 153 -4.92 8.54 -1.16
N HIS A 154 -4.28 7.41 -1.48
CA HIS A 154 -3.86 6.43 -0.49
C HIS A 154 -2.71 6.91 0.40
N LEU A 155 -1.82 7.75 -0.12
CA LEU A 155 -0.81 8.44 0.71
C LEU A 155 -1.44 9.47 1.65
N THR A 156 -2.60 10.03 1.30
CA THR A 156 -3.33 10.95 2.17
C THR A 156 -4.11 10.20 3.23
N ILE A 157 -4.91 9.19 2.84
CA ILE A 157 -5.77 8.46 3.75
C ILE A 157 -4.99 7.41 4.54
N PHE A 158 -4.61 6.30 3.92
CA PHE A 158 -4.06 5.10 4.52
C PHE A 158 -3.52 4.20 3.39
N GLY A 159 -2.31 3.68 3.57
CA GLY A 159 -1.66 2.76 2.64
C GLY A 159 -1.69 1.34 3.20
N ASP A 160 -2.10 0.38 2.37
CA ASP A 160 -2.06 -1.05 2.65
C ASP A 160 -1.76 -1.80 1.36
N GLY A 161 -1.10 -2.96 1.47
CA GLY A 161 -0.63 -3.73 0.32
C GLY A 161 -1.76 -4.14 -0.62
N ARG A 162 -2.99 -4.33 -0.13
CA ARG A 162 -4.11 -4.69 -1.04
C ARG A 162 -4.57 -3.54 -1.93
N PHE A 163 -4.24 -2.29 -1.60
CA PHE A 163 -4.77 -1.14 -2.34
C PHE A 163 -4.05 -0.90 -3.67
N HIS A 164 -2.85 -1.43 -3.90
CA HIS A 164 -2.23 -1.32 -5.22
C HIS A 164 -2.77 -2.33 -6.25
N LEU A 165 -3.58 -3.32 -5.84
CA LEU A 165 -4.12 -4.36 -6.74
C LEU A 165 -4.85 -3.79 -7.97
N PRO A 166 -5.70 -2.74 -7.86
CA PRO A 166 -6.34 -2.13 -9.02
C PRO A 166 -5.37 -1.49 -10.01
N LEU A 167 -4.13 -1.19 -9.59
CA LEU A 167 -3.09 -0.61 -10.45
C LEU A 167 -2.30 -1.69 -11.21
N ILE A 168 -2.27 -2.94 -10.73
CA ILE A 168 -1.49 -4.02 -11.35
C ILE A 168 -1.84 -4.22 -12.84
N PRO A 169 -3.12 -4.25 -13.27
CA PRO A 169 -3.45 -4.37 -14.68
C PRO A 169 -2.87 -3.23 -15.54
N ILE A 170 -2.80 -2.01 -15.01
CA ILE A 170 -2.22 -0.86 -15.71
C ILE A 170 -0.71 -1.05 -15.89
N PHE A 171 -0.01 -1.47 -14.84
CA PHE A 171 1.41 -1.80 -14.94
C PHE A 171 1.67 -2.99 -15.87
N ALA A 172 0.79 -4.00 -15.87
CA ALA A 172 0.88 -5.13 -16.79
C ALA A 172 0.70 -4.69 -18.26
N MET A 173 -0.21 -3.76 -18.56
CA MET A 173 -0.35 -3.17 -19.89
C MET A 173 0.94 -2.47 -20.33
N TYR A 174 1.55 -1.66 -19.46
CA TYR A 174 2.83 -1.00 -19.76
C TYR A 174 3.99 -1.98 -19.87
N ALA A 175 4.01 -3.05 -19.07
CA ALA A 175 4.99 -4.12 -19.18
C ALA A 175 4.89 -4.81 -20.55
N GLY A 176 3.67 -5.14 -20.99
CA GLY A 176 3.41 -5.68 -22.33
C GLY A 176 3.86 -4.72 -23.43
N TRP A 177 3.52 -3.44 -23.32
CA TRP A 177 3.96 -2.40 -24.25
C TRP A 177 5.49 -2.33 -24.34
N LEU A 178 6.19 -2.33 -23.19
CA LEU A 178 7.66 -2.29 -23.13
C LEU A 178 8.26 -3.49 -23.86
N LEU A 179 7.77 -4.70 -23.59
CA LEU A 179 8.30 -5.93 -24.18
C LEU A 179 8.13 -5.96 -25.70
N VAL A 180 7.01 -5.45 -26.21
CA VAL A 180 6.73 -5.35 -27.65
C VAL A 180 7.58 -4.24 -28.30
N MET A 181 7.69 -3.08 -27.66
CA MET A 181 8.34 -1.91 -28.24
C MET A 181 9.83 -1.80 -27.92
N ARG A 182 10.43 -2.71 -27.16
CA ARG A 182 11.82 -2.64 -26.64
C ARG A 182 12.90 -2.29 -27.66
N GLN A 183 12.74 -2.71 -28.92
CA GLN A 183 13.69 -2.46 -30.02
C GLN A 183 13.54 -1.06 -30.62
N ARG A 184 12.41 -0.38 -30.38
CA ARG A 184 12.06 0.95 -30.89
C ARG A 184 12.18 2.03 -29.83
N ILE A 185 12.52 1.67 -28.59
CA ILE A 185 12.67 2.63 -27.49
C ILE A 185 13.98 3.38 -27.63
N THR A 186 13.89 4.71 -27.62
CA THR A 186 15.06 5.57 -27.46
C THR A 186 15.38 5.70 -25.97
N TYR A 187 16.45 5.03 -25.55
CA TYR A 187 16.96 5.15 -24.19
C TYR A 187 17.67 6.49 -24.05
N THR A 188 17.18 7.33 -23.13
CA THR A 188 17.80 8.62 -22.79
C THR A 188 18.20 8.58 -21.33
N LEU A 189 19.33 9.21 -20.98
CA LEU A 189 19.85 9.21 -19.61
C LEU A 189 18.80 9.67 -18.57
N PRO A 190 18.01 10.73 -18.80
CA PRO A 190 16.99 11.14 -17.83
C PRO A 190 15.90 10.08 -17.61
N ARG A 191 15.39 9.46 -18.68
CA ARG A 191 14.35 8.40 -18.58
C ARG A 191 14.91 7.15 -17.90
N THR A 192 16.16 6.78 -18.19
CA THR A 192 16.84 5.68 -17.51
C THR A 192 17.01 5.96 -16.03
N GLY A 193 17.45 7.18 -15.68
CA GLY A 193 17.60 7.61 -14.29
C GLY A 193 16.28 7.51 -13.52
N ILE A 194 15.20 8.08 -14.07
CA ILE A 194 13.86 8.02 -13.45
C ILE A 194 13.39 6.57 -13.26
N THR A 195 13.54 5.73 -14.28
CA THR A 195 13.16 4.32 -14.23
C THR A 195 13.94 3.58 -13.14
N ALA A 196 15.26 3.75 -13.12
CA ALA A 196 16.12 3.11 -12.13
C ALA A 196 15.78 3.58 -10.71
N THR A 197 15.54 4.88 -10.51
CA THR A 197 15.14 5.42 -9.20
C THR A 197 13.84 4.81 -8.71
N PHE A 198 12.79 4.72 -9.54
CA PHE A 198 11.53 4.10 -9.11
C PHE A 198 11.66 2.61 -8.82
N ILE A 199 12.42 1.87 -9.64
CA ILE A 199 12.65 0.44 -9.40
C ILE A 199 13.43 0.23 -8.10
N VAL A 200 14.50 1.00 -7.86
CA VAL A 200 15.27 0.93 -6.62
C VAL A 200 14.41 1.30 -5.40
N LEU A 201 13.54 2.30 -5.53
CA LEU A 201 12.61 2.69 -4.45
C LEU A 201 11.66 1.54 -4.09
N LEU A 202 11.06 0.86 -5.07
CA LEU A 202 10.19 -0.29 -4.81
C LEU A 202 10.97 -1.51 -4.28
N LEU A 203 12.15 -1.77 -4.83
CA LEU A 203 13.03 -2.83 -4.31
C LEU A 203 13.37 -2.58 -2.83
N ALA A 204 13.64 -1.34 -2.44
CA ALA A 204 13.88 -1.01 -1.04
C ALA A 204 12.66 -1.30 -0.15
N VAL A 205 11.44 -1.04 -0.63
CA VAL A 205 10.19 -1.39 0.07
C VAL A 205 10.08 -2.91 0.26
N TRP A 206 10.28 -3.69 -0.79
CA TRP A 206 10.17 -5.15 -0.72
C TRP A 206 11.27 -5.80 0.11
N VAL A 207 12.50 -5.29 0.02
CA VAL A 207 13.62 -5.73 0.87
C VAL A 207 13.36 -5.42 2.34
N ARG A 208 12.84 -4.21 2.66
CA ARG A 208 12.41 -3.86 4.02
C ARG A 208 11.40 -4.86 4.55
N GLU A 209 10.38 -5.18 3.75
CA GLU A 209 9.35 -6.13 4.16
C GLU A 209 9.88 -7.56 4.34
N ALA A 210 10.70 -8.04 3.40
CA ALA A 210 11.33 -9.36 3.51
C ALA A 210 12.25 -9.45 4.74
N TRP A 211 12.99 -8.39 5.05
CA TRP A 211 13.82 -8.28 6.26
C TRP A 211 13.00 -8.38 7.54
N VAL A 212 11.88 -7.67 7.62
CA VAL A 212 11.00 -7.73 8.80
C VAL A 212 10.36 -9.11 8.94
N ALA A 213 9.88 -9.70 7.85
CA ALA A 213 9.34 -11.06 7.85
C ALA A 213 10.37 -12.09 8.33
N TRP A 214 11.62 -11.94 7.88
CA TRP A 214 12.74 -12.78 8.31
C TRP A 214 13.03 -12.67 9.82
N ASN A 215 13.02 -11.46 10.37
CA ASN A 215 13.20 -11.26 11.80
C ASN A 215 12.07 -11.88 12.63
N VAL A 216 10.82 -11.77 12.15
CA VAL A 216 9.69 -12.45 12.77
C VAL A 216 9.92 -13.96 12.81
N LEU A 217 10.30 -14.58 11.70
CA LEU A 217 10.57 -16.03 11.63
C LEU A 217 11.67 -16.48 12.60
N ARG A 218 12.70 -15.66 12.81
CA ARG A 218 13.83 -15.98 13.70
C ARG A 218 13.51 -15.86 15.19
N GLY A 219 12.28 -15.49 15.55
CA GLY A 219 11.92 -15.31 16.95
C GLY A 219 12.41 -13.98 17.53
N GLY A 220 12.47 -12.93 16.69
CA GLY A 220 12.64 -11.56 17.17
C GLY A 220 11.67 -11.20 18.29
#